data_AF-A0A4Q5RJH2-F1
#
_entry.id   AF-A0A4Q5RJH2-F1
#
_cell.length_a   1.000
_cell.length_b   1.000
_cell.length_c   1.000
_cell.angle_alpha   90.00
_cell.angle_beta   90.00
_cell.angle_gamma   90.00
#
_symmetry.space_group_name_H-M   'P 1'
#
loop_
_entity.id
_entity.type
_entity.pdbx_description
1 polymer ?
#
loop_
_entity_poly.entity_id
_entity_poly.type
_entity_poly.pdbx_seq_one_letter_code
_entity_poly.pdbx_strand_id
1 'polypeptide(L)'
;MKKFLLAISLCFSSAIVLVSCDKDDDYVTPTPPANNDVAVNRGAGDSATVVVSMNQFRTIAGAVVNTAPGASGGRREVNWDGVADSSAANFFNLTAAEAPAGRKRGLVYFPSDVLLRTSLTNFSNIEPTYANQFKAFSKPRLFNSDATNLTEIRFKVPGTNVDAFVKAIGIVFTDVDNANATTVEIFDGNTSLGFAKAQPSNGQFSFVGLSTTQGKITRVKIVTGNGVLAAGVKDVSDGGTKDLVVMDDFIYSEPVAIP
;
A
#
# COMPACT_ATOMS: atom_id res chain seq x y z
N MET A 1 -79.11 -9.24 -44.31
CA MET A 1 -78.72 -9.22 -45.74
C MET A 1 -77.20 -9.25 -45.84
N LYS A 2 -76.68 -10.16 -46.68
CA LYS A 2 -75.32 -10.26 -47.25
C LYS A 2 -74.15 -10.75 -46.35
N LYS A 3 -73.48 -11.77 -46.91
CA LYS A 3 -72.28 -12.54 -46.52
C LYS A 3 -71.00 -11.69 -46.57
N PHE A 4 -69.91 -12.12 -45.91
CA PHE A 4 -68.50 -12.07 -46.39
C PHE A 4 -67.58 -12.66 -45.27
N LEU A 5 -67.08 -13.90 -45.37
CA LEU A 5 -65.85 -14.41 -46.00
C LEU A 5 -64.50 -13.97 -45.38
N LEU A 6 -63.82 -15.01 -44.88
CA LEU A 6 -62.43 -15.24 -44.45
C LEU A 6 -61.31 -14.40 -45.10
N ALA A 7 -60.32 -13.99 -44.29
CA ALA A 7 -58.91 -13.89 -44.71
C ALA A 7 -57.98 -13.92 -43.49
N ILE A 8 -57.11 -14.93 -43.42
CA ILE A 8 -56.00 -15.06 -42.47
C ILE A 8 -54.82 -14.25 -43.06
N SER A 9 -54.34 -13.25 -42.34
CA SER A 9 -53.17 -12.45 -42.74
C SER A 9 -51.95 -12.83 -41.92
N LEU A 10 -50.96 -13.42 -42.60
CA LEU A 10 -49.63 -13.74 -42.10
C LEU A 10 -48.82 -12.43 -41.99
N CYS A 11 -48.33 -12.09 -40.81
CA CYS A 11 -47.52 -10.89 -40.59
C CYS A 11 -46.02 -11.25 -40.73
N PHE A 12 -45.41 -10.84 -41.83
CA PHE A 12 -43.95 -10.87 -42.04
C PHE A 12 -43.32 -9.67 -41.30
N SER A 13 -42.51 -9.92 -40.27
CA SER A 13 -41.64 -8.88 -39.70
C SER A 13 -40.31 -8.86 -40.45
N SER A 14 -40.08 -7.80 -41.23
CA SER A 14 -38.77 -7.48 -41.79
C SER A 14 -37.94 -6.77 -40.72
N ALA A 15 -36.82 -7.37 -40.33
CA ALA A 15 -35.80 -6.71 -39.50
C ALA A 15 -34.86 -5.91 -40.42
N ILE A 16 -34.84 -4.60 -40.26
CA ILE A 16 -33.90 -3.69 -40.90
C ILE A 16 -32.54 -3.85 -40.20
N VAL A 17 -31.53 -4.28 -40.94
CA VAL A 17 -30.13 -4.31 -40.50
C VAL A 17 -29.54 -2.93 -40.77
N LEU A 18 -29.25 -2.17 -39.72
CA LEU A 18 -28.39 -0.98 -39.80
C LEU A 18 -26.95 -1.40 -39.54
N VAL A 19 -26.13 -1.31 -40.59
CA VAL A 19 -24.68 -1.44 -40.54
C VAL A 19 -24.11 -0.16 -39.91
N SER A 20 -23.48 -0.31 -38.74
CA SER A 20 -22.56 0.69 -38.19
C SER A 20 -21.14 0.19 -38.45
N CYS A 21 -20.41 0.87 -39.33
CA CYS A 21 -18.96 0.70 -39.43
C CYS A 21 -18.32 1.57 -38.35
N ASP A 22 -17.79 0.96 -37.30
CA ASP A 22 -16.75 1.59 -36.49
C ASP A 22 -15.47 0.78 -36.60
N LYS A 23 -14.36 1.52 -36.66
CA LYS A 23 -13.04 1.10 -37.13
C LYS A 23 -12.45 0.02 -36.23
N ASP A 24 -11.80 -0.97 -36.86
CA ASP A 24 -10.94 -1.94 -36.20
C ASP A 24 -9.72 -1.22 -35.58
N ASP A 25 -9.85 -0.75 -34.35
CA ASP A 25 -8.72 -0.41 -33.50
C ASP A 25 -8.20 -1.71 -32.87
N ASP A 26 -7.41 -2.47 -33.63
CA ASP A 26 -6.66 -3.65 -33.18
C ASP A 26 -5.51 -3.29 -32.20
N TYR A 27 -5.67 -2.23 -31.41
CA TYR A 27 -4.81 -2.00 -30.27
C TYR A 27 -5.26 -2.93 -29.14
N VAL A 28 -4.78 -4.17 -29.20
CA VAL A 28 -4.68 -5.01 -28.01
C VAL A 28 -3.74 -4.26 -27.07
N THR A 29 -4.28 -3.39 -26.22
CA THR A 29 -3.58 -3.04 -24.99
C THR A 29 -3.36 -4.37 -24.28
N PRO A 30 -2.11 -4.81 -24.06
CA PRO A 30 -1.89 -6.04 -23.34
C PRO A 30 -2.51 -5.84 -21.96
N THR A 31 -3.65 -6.48 -21.71
CA THR A 31 -4.17 -6.64 -20.37
C THR A 31 -3.03 -7.30 -19.60
N PRO A 32 -2.44 -6.64 -18.59
CA PRO A 32 -1.42 -7.29 -17.77
C PRO A 32 -2.00 -8.63 -17.32
N PRO A 33 -1.25 -9.74 -17.45
CA PRO A 33 -1.78 -11.03 -17.03
C PRO A 33 -2.33 -10.88 -15.61
N ALA A 34 -3.60 -11.26 -15.41
CA ALA A 34 -4.20 -11.26 -14.09
C ALA A 34 -3.32 -12.14 -13.21
N ASN A 35 -2.44 -11.53 -12.42
CA ASN A 35 -1.52 -12.24 -11.58
C ASN A 35 -2.30 -12.74 -10.37
N ASN A 36 -3.02 -13.84 -10.55
CA ASN A 36 -3.84 -14.50 -9.54
C ASN A 36 -3.01 -15.01 -8.33
N ASP A 37 -1.69 -14.80 -8.34
CA ASP A 37 -0.77 -15.16 -7.26
C ASP A 37 -0.70 -14.09 -6.16
N VAL A 38 -1.19 -12.86 -6.39
CA VAL A 38 -1.19 -11.82 -5.35
C VAL A 38 -2.48 -11.83 -4.54
N ALA A 39 -2.37 -12.15 -3.25
CA ALA A 39 -3.45 -12.03 -2.29
C ALA A 39 -3.42 -10.68 -1.58
N VAL A 40 -4.61 -10.12 -1.34
CA VAL A 40 -4.81 -8.82 -0.69
C VAL A 40 -5.54 -9.03 0.64
N ASN A 41 -4.96 -8.57 1.75
CA ASN A 41 -5.61 -8.45 3.05
C ASN A 41 -5.81 -6.97 3.38
N ARG A 42 -7.03 -6.57 3.77
CA ARG A 42 -7.35 -5.17 4.07
C ARG A 42 -8.22 -5.06 5.31
N GLY A 43 -8.16 -3.90 5.96
CA GLY A 43 -9.06 -3.51 7.03
C GLY A 43 -9.07 -2.00 7.16
N ALA A 44 -10.19 -1.43 7.59
CA ALA A 44 -10.31 -0.01 7.85
C ALA A 44 -11.28 0.21 9.02
N GLY A 45 -10.95 1.14 9.90
CA GLY A 45 -11.74 1.41 11.09
C GLY A 45 -10.88 1.85 12.27
N ASP A 46 -11.41 1.61 13.47
CA ASP A 46 -10.65 1.83 14.69
C ASP A 46 -9.47 0.85 14.84
N SER A 47 -8.65 1.05 15.88
CA SER A 47 -7.48 0.22 16.12
C SER A 47 -7.85 -1.25 16.33
N ALA A 48 -8.97 -1.55 17.00
CA ALA A 48 -9.42 -2.92 17.22
C ALA A 48 -9.75 -3.64 15.90
N THR A 49 -10.44 -2.95 15.00
CA THR A 49 -10.78 -3.43 13.65
C THR A 49 -9.51 -3.70 12.83
N VAL A 50 -8.57 -2.75 12.81
CA VAL A 50 -7.31 -2.91 12.06
C VAL A 50 -6.42 -4.01 12.65
N VAL A 51 -6.38 -4.18 13.97
CA VAL A 51 -5.65 -5.29 14.62
C VAL A 51 -6.13 -6.66 14.15
N VAL A 52 -7.43 -6.84 13.85
CA VAL A 52 -7.95 -8.11 13.32
C VAL A 52 -7.31 -8.43 11.96
N SER A 53 -7.31 -7.48 11.01
CA SER A 53 -6.69 -7.65 9.69
C SER A 53 -5.17 -7.83 9.81
N MET A 54 -4.50 -7.07 10.68
CA MET A 54 -3.07 -7.24 10.94
C MET A 54 -2.76 -8.63 11.50
N ASN A 55 -3.56 -9.15 12.44
CA ASN A 55 -3.33 -10.48 13.00
C ASN A 55 -3.50 -11.59 11.96
N GLN A 56 -4.49 -11.48 11.07
CA GLN A 56 -4.61 -12.38 9.92
C GLN A 56 -3.37 -12.29 9.03
N PHE A 57 -2.89 -11.07 8.76
CA PHE A 57 -1.71 -10.87 7.93
C PHE A 57 -0.41 -11.35 8.59
N ARG A 58 -0.28 -11.29 9.93
CA ARG A 58 0.85 -11.86 10.66
C ARG A 58 0.96 -13.36 10.44
N THR A 59 -0.16 -14.09 10.33
CA THR A 59 -0.16 -15.52 9.97
C THR A 59 0.36 -15.74 8.55
N ILE A 60 0.01 -14.87 7.60
CA ILE A 60 0.47 -14.93 6.20
C ILE A 60 1.97 -14.59 6.10
N ALA A 61 2.41 -13.52 6.76
CA ALA A 61 3.80 -13.07 6.73
C ALA A 61 4.75 -14.03 7.48
N GLY A 62 4.25 -14.74 8.49
CA GLY A 62 4.97 -15.77 9.23
C GLY A 62 4.75 -15.66 10.74
N ALA A 63 4.43 -16.76 11.41
CA ALA A 63 4.01 -16.77 12.82
C ALA A 63 5.07 -16.26 13.82
N VAL A 64 6.36 -16.42 13.51
CA VAL A 64 7.47 -16.00 14.37
C VAL A 64 7.88 -14.57 14.03
N VAL A 65 7.96 -13.69 15.03
CA VAL A 65 8.53 -12.34 14.86
C VAL A 65 10.03 -12.34 15.13
N ASN A 66 10.81 -11.88 14.15
CA ASN A 66 12.27 -11.88 14.20
C ASN A 66 12.79 -10.51 14.64
N THR A 67 13.41 -10.46 15.82
CA THR A 67 13.96 -9.22 16.40
C THR A 67 15.47 -9.06 16.17
N ALA A 68 16.14 -10.09 15.66
CA ALA A 68 17.58 -10.13 15.35
C ALA A 68 17.85 -10.70 13.94
N PRO A 69 19.04 -10.45 13.34
CA PRO A 69 19.49 -11.09 12.10
C PRO A 69 19.61 -12.62 12.17
N GLY A 70 19.72 -13.27 11.00
CA GLY A 70 20.05 -14.69 10.88
C GLY A 70 18.84 -15.63 10.77
N ALA A 71 17.62 -15.10 10.70
CA ALA A 71 16.44 -15.91 10.44
C ALA A 71 16.32 -16.25 8.95
N SER A 72 15.76 -17.42 8.65
CA SER A 72 15.47 -17.91 7.29
C SER A 72 13.96 -17.98 6.97
N GLY A 73 13.12 -17.57 7.92
CA GLY A 73 11.66 -17.54 7.81
C GLY A 73 11.05 -16.78 8.99
N GLY A 74 9.73 -16.69 9.04
CA GLY A 74 9.02 -15.80 9.97
C GLY A 74 8.79 -14.42 9.37
N ARG A 75 8.62 -13.41 10.22
CA ARG A 75 8.32 -12.03 9.81
C ARG A 75 9.08 -11.01 10.63
N ARG A 76 9.09 -9.77 10.17
CA ARG A 76 9.58 -8.59 10.90
C ARG A 76 8.48 -7.55 11.00
N GLU A 77 8.51 -6.80 12.09
CA GLU A 77 7.60 -5.67 12.33
C GLU A 77 8.43 -4.43 12.67
N VAL A 78 7.99 -3.26 12.20
CA VAL A 78 8.63 -1.96 12.42
C VAL A 78 7.55 -0.94 12.76
N ASN A 79 7.72 -0.24 13.90
CA ASN A 79 6.72 0.67 14.47
C ASN A 79 7.25 2.09 14.75
N TRP A 80 8.46 2.44 14.29
CA TRP A 80 9.06 3.79 14.33
C TRP A 80 9.23 4.47 15.69
N ASP A 81 8.69 3.92 16.77
CA ASP A 81 8.59 4.54 18.09
C ASP A 81 9.96 4.81 18.73
N GLY A 82 10.97 4.02 18.36
CA GLY A 82 12.36 4.19 18.80
C GLY A 82 13.20 5.17 17.96
N VAL A 83 12.62 5.78 16.92
CA VAL A 83 13.33 6.69 16.00
C VAL A 83 13.12 8.14 16.45
N ALA A 84 14.20 8.90 16.61
CA ALA A 84 14.10 10.33 16.96
C ALA A 84 13.34 11.13 15.88
N ASP A 85 12.68 12.22 16.30
CA ASP A 85 11.90 13.14 15.45
C ASP A 85 12.81 13.92 14.48
N SER A 86 13.28 13.22 13.45
CA SER A 86 14.37 13.64 12.57
C SER A 86 14.34 12.84 11.27
N SER A 87 15.10 13.29 10.28
CA SER A 87 15.27 12.54 9.04
C SER A 87 16.02 11.23 9.30
N ALA A 88 15.36 10.09 9.06
CA ALA A 88 15.86 8.78 9.48
C ALA A 88 15.90 7.74 8.34
N ALA A 89 16.24 8.18 7.12
CA ALA A 89 16.45 7.27 6.00
C ALA A 89 17.46 6.16 6.40
N ASN A 90 17.12 4.91 6.07
CA ASN A 90 17.95 3.72 6.38
C ASN A 90 18.18 3.42 7.87
N PHE A 91 17.39 3.98 8.80
CA PHE A 91 17.52 3.69 10.23
C PHE A 91 17.51 2.19 10.56
N PHE A 92 16.72 1.43 9.81
CA PHE A 92 16.49 -0.01 9.95
C PHE A 92 17.32 -0.91 9.00
N ASN A 93 18.34 -0.35 8.33
CA ASN A 93 19.24 -1.08 7.44
C ASN A 93 20.72 -0.99 7.86
N LEU A 94 21.01 -0.98 9.16
CA LEU A 94 22.41 -1.05 9.59
C LEU A 94 23.01 -2.44 9.33
N THR A 95 24.31 -2.46 9.03
CA THR A 95 25.06 -3.68 8.70
C THR A 95 26.28 -3.90 9.60
N ALA A 96 26.75 -2.85 10.28
CA ALA A 96 27.89 -2.94 11.18
C ALA A 96 27.67 -3.96 12.30
N ALA A 97 28.70 -4.73 12.67
CA ALA A 97 28.57 -5.85 13.60
C ALA A 97 28.05 -5.37 14.98
N GLU A 98 28.57 -4.24 15.44
CA GLU A 98 28.27 -3.56 16.70
C GLU A 98 26.92 -2.83 16.72
N ALA A 99 26.29 -2.62 15.56
CA ALA A 99 24.99 -1.95 15.51
C ALA A 99 23.92 -2.78 16.25
N PRO A 100 23.03 -2.14 17.02
CA PRO A 100 21.96 -2.84 17.74
C PRO A 100 21.12 -3.71 16.80
N ALA A 101 20.77 -4.92 17.23
CA ALA A 101 19.94 -5.84 16.45
C ALA A 101 18.63 -5.18 15.98
N GLY A 102 18.06 -4.29 16.81
CA GLY A 102 16.89 -3.47 16.50
C GLY A 102 16.97 -2.67 15.19
N ARG A 103 18.17 -2.27 14.79
CA ARG A 103 18.45 -1.47 13.58
C ARG A 103 18.79 -2.31 12.35
N LYS A 104 18.80 -3.64 12.49
CA LYS A 104 19.10 -4.61 11.43
C LYS A 104 17.80 -5.31 11.03
N ARG A 105 16.98 -4.64 10.21
CA ARG A 105 15.68 -5.16 9.75
C ARG A 105 15.61 -5.38 8.25
N GLY A 106 16.55 -4.81 7.50
CA GLY A 106 16.64 -5.01 6.05
C GLY A 106 15.65 -4.17 5.25
N LEU A 107 15.10 -3.11 5.83
CA LEU A 107 14.17 -2.18 5.18
C LEU A 107 14.96 -0.97 4.66
N VAL A 108 15.03 -0.82 3.34
CA VAL A 108 15.77 0.26 2.67
C VAL A 108 14.81 1.18 1.95
N TYR A 109 14.97 2.48 2.12
CA TYR A 109 14.16 3.48 1.44
C TYR A 109 14.87 3.97 0.20
N PHE A 110 14.10 4.10 -0.87
CA PHE A 110 14.61 4.46 -2.19
C PHE A 110 13.81 5.63 -2.80
N PRO A 111 14.48 6.52 -3.54
CA PRO A 111 15.93 6.72 -3.53
C PRO A 111 16.41 7.22 -2.15
N SER A 112 17.69 7.00 -1.82
CA SER A 112 18.21 7.25 -0.46
C SER A 112 18.25 8.72 -0.05
N ASP A 113 18.01 9.62 -1.01
CA ASP A 113 17.86 11.07 -0.84
C ASP A 113 16.41 11.48 -0.48
N VAL A 114 15.42 10.60 -0.58
CA VAL A 114 14.09 10.84 -0.01
C VAL A 114 14.22 10.83 1.52
N LEU A 115 13.99 11.99 2.12
CA LEU A 115 14.00 12.15 3.56
C LEU A 115 12.72 11.55 4.14
N LEU A 116 12.86 10.62 5.08
CA LEU A 116 11.75 10.16 5.91
C LEU A 116 11.72 10.97 7.18
N ARG A 117 10.55 11.50 7.55
CA ARG A 117 10.34 12.19 8.81
C ARG A 117 9.46 11.34 9.72
N THR A 118 9.96 11.05 10.91
CA THR A 118 9.11 10.57 12.00
C THR A 118 8.56 11.76 12.77
N SER A 119 7.46 11.58 13.50
CA SER A 119 6.84 12.67 14.26
C SER A 119 6.17 12.15 15.54
N LEU A 120 6.44 12.79 16.69
CA LEU A 120 5.67 12.58 17.94
C LEU A 120 4.36 13.37 17.99
N THR A 121 4.29 14.47 17.23
CA THR A 121 3.21 15.44 17.34
C THR A 121 2.32 15.43 16.11
N ASN A 122 2.20 14.27 15.46
CA ASN A 122 1.38 14.06 14.27
C ASN A 122 1.59 15.14 13.18
N PHE A 123 2.85 15.53 12.95
CA PHE A 123 3.28 16.53 11.98
C PHE A 123 2.74 17.94 12.20
N SER A 124 2.25 18.26 13.41
CA SER A 124 1.79 19.61 13.76
C SER A 124 2.85 20.70 13.70
N ASN A 125 4.14 20.31 13.67
CA ASN A 125 5.25 21.21 13.41
C ASN A 125 5.33 21.66 11.94
N ILE A 126 4.67 20.95 11.01
CA ILE A 126 4.51 21.34 9.60
C ILE A 126 3.27 22.21 9.45
N GLU A 127 2.13 21.73 9.94
CA GLU A 127 0.84 22.43 9.93
C GLU A 127 0.05 22.06 11.21
N PRO A 128 -0.26 23.03 12.10
CA PRO A 128 -0.90 22.75 13.37
C PRO A 128 -2.20 21.93 13.30
N THR A 129 -2.98 22.03 12.22
CA THR A 129 -4.24 21.28 12.10
C THR A 129 -4.04 19.76 12.00
N TYR A 130 -2.85 19.30 11.57
CA TYR A 130 -2.54 17.86 11.44
C TYR A 130 -2.60 17.09 12.76
N ALA A 131 -2.42 17.76 13.91
CA ALA A 131 -2.54 17.13 15.23
C ALA A 131 -3.91 16.48 15.47
N ASN A 132 -4.97 17.02 14.84
CA ASN A 132 -6.33 16.53 14.98
C ASN A 132 -6.72 15.54 13.88
N GLN A 133 -5.95 15.49 12.78
CA GLN A 133 -6.22 14.63 11.63
C GLN A 133 -5.57 13.26 11.81
N PHE A 134 -4.25 13.23 12.04
CA PHE A 134 -3.53 11.97 12.15
C PHE A 134 -3.53 11.41 13.57
N LYS A 135 -3.51 10.08 13.67
CA LYS A 135 -3.37 9.35 14.93
C LYS A 135 -2.31 8.27 14.76
N ALA A 136 -1.40 8.15 15.72
CA ALA A 136 -0.48 7.01 15.78
C ALA A 136 -1.24 5.74 16.17
N PHE A 137 -1.03 4.66 15.41
CA PHE A 137 -1.59 3.34 15.64
C PHE A 137 -0.85 2.62 16.77
N SER A 138 0.48 2.48 16.66
CA SER A 138 1.30 1.81 17.68
C SER A 138 1.66 2.73 18.86
N LYS A 139 1.63 4.05 18.62
CA LYS A 139 2.05 5.14 19.52
C LYS A 139 3.50 5.03 20.03
N PRO A 140 4.21 6.16 20.15
CA PRO A 140 3.72 7.53 19.96
C PRO A 140 3.99 8.12 18.57
N ARG A 141 4.64 7.40 17.64
CA ARG A 141 5.14 8.02 16.41
C ARG A 141 4.35 7.65 15.18
N LEU A 142 4.35 8.58 14.24
CA LEU A 142 4.02 8.35 12.84
C LEU A 142 5.26 8.60 12.00
N PHE A 143 5.25 8.14 10.76
CA PHE A 143 6.27 8.51 9.79
C PHE A 143 5.69 8.73 8.39
N ASN A 144 6.34 9.58 7.62
CA ASN A 144 6.02 9.78 6.22
C ASN A 144 7.26 10.27 5.46
N SER A 145 7.24 10.19 4.14
CA SER A 145 8.23 10.87 3.32
C SER A 145 8.03 12.40 3.41
N ASP A 146 9.13 13.14 3.51
CA ASP A 146 9.14 14.60 3.56
C ASP A 146 9.05 15.16 2.14
N ALA A 147 8.23 16.19 1.93
CA ALA A 147 8.02 16.87 0.64
C ALA A 147 7.56 15.97 -0.55
N THR A 148 7.14 14.73 -0.29
CA THR A 148 6.54 13.83 -1.29
C THR A 148 5.53 12.90 -0.63
N ASN A 149 4.57 12.41 -1.40
CA ASN A 149 3.64 11.35 -0.98
C ASN A 149 4.00 9.97 -1.57
N LEU A 150 5.16 9.89 -2.23
CA LEU A 150 5.68 8.66 -2.81
C LEU A 150 6.80 8.12 -1.93
N THR A 151 6.68 6.86 -1.53
CA THR A 151 7.71 6.12 -0.81
C THR A 151 8.02 4.84 -1.56
N GLU A 152 9.29 4.59 -1.87
CA GLU A 152 9.71 3.27 -2.36
C GLU A 152 10.59 2.55 -1.33
N ILE A 153 10.39 1.24 -1.24
CA ILE A 153 11.11 0.36 -0.32
C ILE A 153 11.76 -0.76 -1.11
N ARG A 154 12.97 -1.13 -0.69
CA ARG A 154 13.69 -2.34 -1.11
C ARG A 154 14.13 -3.12 0.12
N PHE A 155 14.52 -4.38 -0.09
CA PHE A 155 14.89 -5.27 0.99
C PHE A 155 16.35 -5.70 0.92
N LYS A 156 16.97 -5.84 2.10
CA LYS A 156 18.28 -6.45 2.31
C LYS A 156 18.17 -7.60 3.29
N VAL A 157 19.05 -8.59 3.19
CA VAL A 157 19.17 -9.61 4.24
C VAL A 157 19.56 -8.87 5.54
N PRO A 158 18.80 -9.01 6.63
CA PRO A 158 18.96 -8.17 7.82
C PRO A 158 20.39 -8.22 8.37
N GLY A 159 21.00 -7.04 8.55
CA GLY A 159 22.37 -6.93 9.03
C GLY A 159 23.44 -7.05 7.95
N THR A 160 23.07 -7.10 6.67
CA THR A 160 24.01 -7.23 5.55
C THR A 160 23.66 -6.27 4.41
N ASN A 161 24.53 -6.17 3.40
CA ASN A 161 24.26 -5.44 2.16
C ASN A 161 23.68 -6.32 1.03
N VAL A 162 23.41 -7.60 1.30
CA VAL A 162 22.90 -8.55 0.31
C VAL A 162 21.46 -8.21 -0.04
N ASP A 163 21.16 -8.06 -1.33
CA ASP A 163 19.79 -7.82 -1.80
C ASP A 163 18.88 -8.99 -1.42
N ALA A 164 17.67 -8.66 -0.98
CA ALA A 164 16.69 -9.62 -0.53
C ALA A 164 15.33 -9.40 -1.18
N PHE A 165 14.48 -10.39 -1.03
CA PHE A 165 13.05 -10.29 -1.30
C PHE A 165 12.25 -10.72 -0.08
N VAL A 166 11.00 -10.29 -0.04
CA VAL A 166 9.98 -10.79 0.88
C VAL A 166 8.85 -11.44 0.08
N LYS A 167 7.97 -12.16 0.76
CA LYS A 167 6.76 -12.79 0.19
C LYS A 167 5.49 -12.11 0.64
N ALA A 168 5.56 -11.27 1.68
CA ALA A 168 4.44 -10.50 2.19
C ALA A 168 4.93 -9.14 2.71
N ILE A 169 4.15 -8.08 2.47
CA ILE A 169 4.32 -6.73 3.05
C ILE A 169 2.94 -6.16 3.43
N GLY A 170 2.86 -5.59 4.62
CA GLY A 170 1.67 -4.99 5.20
C GLY A 170 2.02 -3.65 5.82
N ILE A 171 1.15 -2.66 5.61
CA ILE A 171 1.36 -1.27 6.01
C ILE A 171 0.09 -0.74 6.67
N VAL A 172 0.26 -0.03 7.78
CA VAL A 172 -0.79 0.76 8.42
C VAL A 172 -0.70 2.21 7.94
N PHE A 173 -1.84 2.75 7.57
CA PHE A 173 -2.09 4.13 7.21
C PHE A 173 -3.02 4.78 8.24
N THR A 174 -2.93 6.09 8.40
CA THR A 174 -3.89 6.89 9.14
C THR A 174 -4.50 7.95 8.23
N ASP A 175 -5.79 8.19 8.45
CA ASP A 175 -6.57 9.26 7.81
C ASP A 175 -6.76 9.10 6.29
N VAL A 176 -7.11 7.90 5.83
CA VAL A 176 -7.44 7.69 4.41
C VAL A 176 -8.85 8.22 4.14
N ASP A 177 -9.01 9.24 3.30
CA ASP A 177 -10.34 9.73 2.91
C ASP A 177 -10.72 9.34 1.48
N ASN A 178 -9.76 9.24 0.58
CA ASN A 178 -10.02 8.94 -0.82
C ASN A 178 -9.67 7.47 -1.15
N ALA A 179 -10.70 6.70 -1.49
CA ALA A 179 -10.60 5.28 -1.84
C ALA A 179 -9.65 4.96 -3.01
N ASN A 180 -9.23 5.96 -3.78
CA ASN A 180 -8.37 5.80 -4.96
C ASN A 180 -6.99 6.45 -4.81
N ALA A 181 -6.71 7.16 -3.72
CA ALA A 181 -5.49 7.95 -3.61
C ALA A 181 -4.34 7.21 -2.90
N THR A 182 -4.65 6.38 -1.91
CA THR A 182 -3.63 5.61 -1.18
C THR A 182 -3.47 4.21 -1.75
N THR A 183 -2.27 3.89 -2.23
CA THR A 183 -1.97 2.62 -2.91
C THR A 183 -0.66 1.99 -2.44
N VAL A 184 -0.63 0.66 -2.40
CA VAL A 184 0.59 -0.14 -2.26
C VAL A 184 0.71 -1.01 -3.50
N GLU A 185 1.84 -0.94 -4.18
CA GLU A 185 2.18 -1.78 -5.34
C GLU A 185 3.47 -2.55 -5.07
N ILE A 186 3.50 -3.83 -5.44
CA ILE A 186 4.63 -4.72 -5.19
C ILE A 186 5.24 -5.21 -6.51
N PHE A 187 6.57 -5.37 -6.51
CA PHE A 187 7.33 -5.68 -7.73
C PHE A 187 8.36 -6.79 -7.51
N ASP A 188 8.55 -7.59 -8.57
CA ASP A 188 9.71 -8.49 -8.76
C ASP A 188 10.65 -7.85 -9.79
N GLY A 189 11.76 -7.29 -9.30
CA GLY A 189 12.57 -6.32 -10.04
C GLY A 189 11.75 -5.11 -10.50
N ASN A 190 11.60 -4.98 -11.81
CA ASN A 190 10.82 -3.92 -12.45
C ASN A 190 9.40 -4.37 -12.83
N THR A 191 9.07 -5.65 -12.67
CA THR A 191 7.78 -6.20 -13.05
C THR A 191 6.79 -6.01 -11.92
N SER A 192 5.68 -5.30 -12.19
CA SER A 192 4.59 -5.19 -11.21
C SER A 192 3.95 -6.56 -11.02
N LEU A 193 3.85 -6.99 -9.77
CA LEU A 193 3.11 -8.20 -9.40
C LEU A 193 1.64 -7.88 -9.15
N GLY A 194 1.33 -6.66 -8.74
CA GLY A 194 -0.02 -6.20 -8.42
C GLY A 194 -0.02 -5.07 -7.39
N PHE A 195 -1.18 -4.47 -7.19
CA PHE A 195 -1.38 -3.39 -6.23
C PHE A 195 -2.69 -3.54 -5.46
N ALA A 196 -2.78 -2.85 -4.32
CA ALA A 196 -4.00 -2.69 -3.55
C ALA A 196 -4.19 -1.22 -3.16
N LYS A 197 -5.47 -0.83 -3.06
CA LYS A 197 -5.90 0.46 -2.51
C LYS A 197 -6.28 0.31 -1.05
N ALA A 198 -5.89 1.28 -0.23
CA ALA A 198 -6.38 1.39 1.14
C ALA A 198 -7.87 1.73 1.14
N GLN A 199 -8.61 1.17 2.10
CA GLN A 199 -10.02 1.51 2.30
C GLN A 199 -10.11 2.81 3.11
N PRO A 200 -11.03 3.74 2.79
CA PRO A 200 -11.18 4.96 3.57
C PRO A 200 -11.55 4.72 5.04
N SER A 201 -10.94 5.49 5.92
CA SER A 201 -11.24 5.60 7.34
C SER A 201 -10.79 6.98 7.85
N ASN A 202 -11.67 7.97 7.69
CA ASN A 202 -11.42 9.35 8.10
C ASN A 202 -11.02 9.44 9.57
N GLY A 203 -9.91 10.12 9.86
CA GLY A 203 -9.35 10.33 11.19
C GLY A 203 -9.02 9.03 11.95
N GLN A 204 -8.98 7.89 11.27
CA GLN A 204 -8.81 6.56 11.86
C GLN A 204 -7.73 5.80 11.07
N PHE A 205 -7.83 4.47 10.95
CA PHE A 205 -6.75 3.63 10.44
C PHE A 205 -7.20 2.77 9.26
N SER A 206 -6.25 2.49 8.37
CA SER A 206 -6.42 1.56 7.26
C SER A 206 -5.20 0.66 7.17
N PHE A 207 -5.41 -0.62 6.89
CA PHE A 207 -4.35 -1.60 6.68
C PHE A 207 -4.42 -2.16 5.26
N VAL A 208 -3.26 -2.27 4.62
CA VAL A 208 -3.10 -2.95 3.34
C VAL A 208 -1.96 -3.96 3.46
N GLY A 209 -2.29 -5.23 3.26
CA GLY A 209 -1.36 -6.35 3.16
C GLY A 209 -1.39 -6.96 1.76
N LEU A 210 -0.22 -7.16 1.16
CA LEU A 210 -0.03 -7.85 -0.10
C LEU A 210 0.91 -9.04 0.12
N SER A 211 0.55 -10.21 -0.42
CA SER A 211 1.38 -11.41 -0.36
C SER A 211 1.33 -12.20 -1.65
N THR A 212 2.39 -12.96 -1.93
CA THR A 212 2.55 -13.76 -3.15
C THR A 212 3.14 -15.13 -2.79
N THR A 213 2.71 -16.19 -3.49
CA THR A 213 3.31 -17.51 -3.29
C THR A 213 4.48 -17.76 -4.25
N GLN A 214 4.41 -17.23 -5.47
CA GLN A 214 5.40 -17.49 -6.53
C GLN A 214 6.39 -16.33 -6.71
N GLY A 215 5.90 -15.08 -6.76
CA GLY A 215 6.71 -13.88 -6.96
C GLY A 215 7.66 -13.54 -5.82
N LYS A 216 8.70 -12.76 -6.10
CA LYS A 216 9.63 -12.21 -5.11
C LYS A 216 9.37 -10.72 -4.97
N ILE A 217 8.86 -10.27 -3.82
CA ILE A 217 8.68 -8.83 -3.57
C ILE A 217 10.04 -8.23 -3.26
N THR A 218 10.65 -7.60 -4.25
CA THR A 218 11.96 -6.95 -4.16
C THR A 218 11.85 -5.43 -4.01
N ARG A 219 10.73 -4.86 -4.48
CA ARG A 219 10.42 -3.43 -4.38
C ARG A 219 8.95 -3.23 -4.05
N VAL A 220 8.67 -2.22 -3.22
CA VAL A 220 7.32 -1.77 -2.88
C VAL A 220 7.23 -0.30 -3.19
N LYS A 221 6.16 0.13 -3.86
CA LYS A 221 5.83 1.53 -4.10
C LYS A 221 4.58 1.87 -3.31
N ILE A 222 4.67 2.88 -2.48
CA ILE A 222 3.57 3.36 -1.63
C ILE A 222 3.26 4.79 -2.04
N VAL A 223 1.99 5.07 -2.28
CA VAL A 223 1.46 6.42 -2.45
C VAL A 223 0.53 6.70 -1.29
N THR A 224 0.77 7.78 -0.54
CA THR A 224 -0.05 8.21 0.60
C THR A 224 -0.94 9.39 0.22
N GLY A 225 -2.22 9.13 -0.02
CA GLY A 225 -3.16 10.16 -0.44
C GLY A 225 -2.79 10.80 -1.79
N ASN A 226 -3.35 11.96 -2.09
CA ASN A 226 -3.05 12.72 -3.32
C ASN A 226 -2.51 14.13 -3.04
N GLY A 227 -2.17 14.42 -1.78
CA GLY A 227 -1.49 15.63 -1.35
C GLY A 227 -0.17 15.31 -0.65
N VAL A 228 0.66 16.34 -0.53
CA VAL A 228 1.94 16.31 0.20
C VAL A 228 1.77 17.14 1.46
N LEU A 229 2.29 16.67 2.59
CA LEU A 229 2.30 17.44 3.84
C LEU A 229 3.12 18.73 3.64
N ALA A 230 2.51 19.89 3.88
CA ALA A 230 3.16 21.18 3.78
C ALA A 230 2.39 22.25 4.57
N ALA A 231 3.08 23.29 5.00
CA ALA A 231 2.46 24.42 5.69
C ALA A 231 1.34 25.03 4.83
N GLY A 232 0.16 25.27 5.43
CA GLY A 232 -1.02 25.79 4.76
C GLY A 232 -1.77 24.79 3.88
N VAL A 233 -1.29 23.56 3.73
CA VAL A 233 -2.02 22.49 3.02
C VAL A 233 -2.88 21.75 4.04
N LYS A 234 -4.19 21.82 3.85
CA LYS A 234 -5.16 21.10 4.67
C LYS A 234 -5.60 19.80 4.02
N ASP A 235 -5.98 18.85 4.86
CA ASP A 235 -6.65 17.64 4.44
C ASP A 235 -8.07 17.93 3.89
N VAL A 236 -8.58 17.07 3.02
CA VAL A 236 -9.90 17.18 2.40
C VAL A 236 -11.03 17.22 3.43
N SER A 237 -10.87 16.55 4.57
CA SER A 237 -11.82 16.57 5.67
C SER A 237 -11.71 17.81 6.58
N ASP A 238 -10.64 18.60 6.45
CA ASP A 238 -10.44 19.90 7.11
C ASP A 238 -10.59 21.10 6.15
N GLY A 239 -11.38 20.92 5.09
CA GLY A 239 -11.66 21.97 4.10
C GLY A 239 -10.54 22.22 3.08
N GLY A 240 -9.58 21.29 2.98
CA GLY A 240 -8.61 21.22 1.90
C GLY A 240 -9.17 20.61 0.61
N THR A 241 -8.29 20.37 -0.37
CA THR A 241 -8.66 19.79 -1.68
C THR A 241 -7.99 18.44 -1.96
N LYS A 242 -7.13 17.98 -1.05
CA LYS A 242 -6.30 16.79 -1.20
C LYS A 242 -6.42 15.92 0.04
N ASP A 243 -6.43 14.61 -0.17
CA ASP A 243 -6.35 13.57 0.86
C ASP A 243 -4.90 13.47 1.33
N LEU A 244 -4.66 13.77 2.59
CA LEU A 244 -3.36 13.67 3.25
C LEU A 244 -3.34 12.42 4.09
N VAL A 245 -2.37 11.54 3.85
CA VAL A 245 -2.27 10.26 4.54
C VAL A 245 -0.85 10.10 5.05
N VAL A 246 -0.69 9.52 6.23
CA VAL A 246 0.63 9.15 6.77
C VAL A 246 0.65 7.69 7.21
N MET A 247 1.84 7.16 7.48
CA MET A 247 2.06 5.73 7.73
C MET A 247 2.51 5.49 9.18
N ASP A 248 2.37 4.24 9.61
CA ASP A 248 2.85 3.77 10.90
C ASP A 248 3.51 2.38 10.81
N ASP A 249 2.85 1.33 11.26
CA ASP A 249 3.43 -0.01 11.34
C ASP A 249 3.65 -0.65 9.98
N PHE A 250 4.82 -1.27 9.81
CA PHE A 250 5.11 -2.20 8.72
C PHE A 250 5.24 -3.63 9.25
N ILE A 251 4.67 -4.59 8.52
CA ILE A 251 4.81 -6.03 8.75
C ILE A 251 5.28 -6.66 7.44
N TYR A 252 6.36 -7.43 7.44
CA TYR A 252 6.79 -8.14 6.23
C TYR A 252 7.38 -9.49 6.57
N SER A 253 7.26 -10.45 5.66
CA SER A 253 7.93 -11.74 5.84
C SER A 253 9.44 -11.54 5.91
N GLU A 254 10.16 -12.48 6.52
CA GLU A 254 11.61 -12.39 6.67
C GLU A 254 12.29 -12.14 5.31
N PRO A 255 13.13 -11.09 5.19
CA PRO A 255 13.87 -10.87 3.96
C PRO A 255 14.92 -11.96 3.74
N VAL A 256 14.81 -12.67 2.62
CA VAL A 256 15.73 -13.74 2.22
C VAL A 256 16.52 -13.29 0.99
N ALA A 257 17.79 -13.70 0.92
CA ALA A 257 18.67 -13.35 -0.19
C ALA A 257 18.03 -13.67 -1.55
N ILE A 258 18.21 -12.76 -2.51
CA ILE A 258 17.89 -13.07 -3.90
C ILE A 258 18.87 -14.17 -4.39
N PRO A 259 18.37 -15.30 -4.89
CA PRO A 259 19.20 -16.37 -5.46
C PRO A 259 20.00 -15.93 -6.69
#